data_AF-A0A9Q1LAE4-F1
#
_entry.id   AF-A0A9Q1LAE4-F1
#
_cell.length_a   1.000
_cell.length_b   1.000
_cell.length_c   1.000
_cell.angle_alpha   90.00
_cell.angle_beta   90.00
_cell.angle_gamma   90.00
#
_symmetry.space_group_name_H-M   'P 1'
#
loop_
_entity.id
_entity.type
_entity.pdbx_description
1 polymer ?
#
loop_
_entity_poly.entity_id
_entity_poly.type
_entity_poly.pdbx_seq_one_letter_code
_entity_poly.pdbx_strand_id
1 'polypeptide(L)'
;MNKFFKSSNVVMRFFNGLNRSVQLPAPTHSVRQLCLLAEDIELRKLLEGNVFRDRTSVVFGSSVKYTWEDTHSRCLKLASALVQLGIPRGDVVATLAPNVPAMQELYFAVPMAEAVLCTLNIRLDSSVVVDLLKNSEAKIIFVDQQLLQIAQGELSLLSKDKTIKPPILVLIPESENSVPPIRETYNIHETENLLASGSSNFTIRWPKTEMDPISVNYTSGTTSPFKGLVYNYRGAYLNIIATFIVCGMGPMPTYLWTVPMFHGNGWCFLWAMAALGGTNVCLRHVFGKKYI
;
A
#
# COMPACT_ATOMS: atom_id res chain seq x y z
N MET A 1 -8.49 -26.01 6.20
CA MET A 1 -9.90 -25.54 6.22
C MET A 1 -9.95 -24.25 7.02
N ASN A 2 -9.96 -23.10 6.33
CA ASN A 2 -9.92 -21.77 6.94
C ASN A 2 -11.31 -21.36 7.46
N LYS A 3 -11.40 -21.02 8.74
CA LYS A 3 -12.62 -20.61 9.46
C LYS A 3 -13.13 -19.20 9.08
N PHE A 4 -12.54 -18.51 8.10
CA PHE A 4 -12.89 -17.12 7.74
C PHE A 4 -14.21 -16.97 6.94
N PHE A 5 -14.80 -18.04 6.41
CA PHE A 5 -15.92 -17.95 5.46
C PHE A 5 -17.31 -18.27 6.03
N LYS A 6 -17.49 -18.40 7.36
CA LYS A 6 -18.83 -18.62 7.92
C LYS A 6 -19.44 -17.28 8.34
N SER A 7 -20.54 -16.95 7.66
CA SER A 7 -21.49 -15.84 7.88
C SER A 7 -21.04 -14.43 7.51
N SER A 8 -21.09 -14.12 6.21
CA SER A 8 -21.49 -12.80 5.71
C SER A 8 -22.02 -13.00 4.29
N ASN A 9 -23.31 -12.69 4.06
CA ASN A 9 -23.91 -12.75 2.73
C ASN A 9 -23.27 -11.67 1.85
N VAL A 10 -22.23 -12.03 1.09
CA VAL A 10 -21.64 -11.15 0.07
C VAL A 10 -22.57 -11.14 -1.13
N VAL A 11 -23.32 -10.05 -1.29
CA VAL A 11 -24.13 -9.80 -2.47
C VAL A 11 -23.23 -9.16 -3.54
N MET A 12 -22.76 -9.96 -4.50
CA MET A 12 -22.14 -9.47 -5.74
C MET A 12 -23.23 -8.88 -6.65
N ARG A 13 -23.27 -7.55 -6.79
CA ARG A 13 -24.08 -6.86 -7.81
C ARG A 13 -23.17 -6.37 -8.93
N PHE A 14 -23.32 -6.97 -10.10
CA PHE A 14 -22.72 -6.46 -11.34
C PHE A 14 -23.46 -5.19 -11.76
N PHE A 15 -22.76 -4.06 -11.87
CA PHE A 15 -23.34 -2.82 -12.35
C PHE A 15 -23.15 -2.68 -13.87
N ASN A 16 -24.30 -2.56 -14.54
CA ASN A 16 -24.57 -2.00 -15.87
C ASN A 16 -24.23 -2.82 -17.12
N GLY A 17 -25.29 -3.38 -17.71
CA GLY A 17 -25.32 -3.95 -19.05
C GLY A 17 -25.26 -2.89 -20.16
N LEU A 18 -24.04 -2.56 -20.58
CA LEU A 18 -23.76 -1.94 -21.88
C LEU A 18 -22.67 -2.76 -22.57
N ASN A 19 -23.07 -3.84 -23.24
CA ASN A 19 -22.24 -4.49 -24.25
C ASN A 19 -22.22 -3.62 -25.49
N ARG A 20 -21.11 -2.95 -25.78
CA ARG A 20 -20.76 -2.52 -27.14
C ARG A 20 -19.47 -3.22 -27.53
N SER A 21 -19.55 -4.09 -28.53
CA SER A 21 -18.39 -4.68 -29.20
C SER A 21 -17.66 -3.59 -29.99
N VAL A 22 -16.42 -3.29 -29.63
CA VAL A 22 -15.52 -2.47 -30.43
C VAL A 22 -14.56 -3.41 -31.15
N GLN A 23 -14.59 -3.39 -32.49
CA GLN A 23 -13.62 -4.11 -33.31
C GLN A 23 -12.30 -3.34 -33.28
N LEU A 24 -11.27 -3.91 -32.65
CA LEU A 24 -9.92 -3.37 -32.67
C LEU A 24 -9.25 -3.73 -34.01
N PRO A 25 -8.49 -2.81 -34.65
CA PRO A 25 -7.76 -3.11 -35.88
C PRO A 25 -6.64 -4.15 -35.65
N ALA A 26 -6.29 -4.86 -36.72
CA ALA A 26 -5.34 -5.97 -36.75
C ALA A 26 -3.95 -5.61 -36.15
N PRO A 27 -3.23 -6.59 -35.55
CA PRO A 27 -2.11 -6.31 -34.67
C PRO A 27 -0.89 -5.83 -35.46
N THR A 28 -0.62 -4.53 -35.39
CA THR A 28 0.73 -4.01 -35.62
C THR A 28 1.62 -4.51 -34.48
N HIS A 29 2.79 -5.02 -34.84
CA HIS A 29 3.82 -5.53 -33.93
C HIS A 29 4.00 -4.61 -32.68
N SER A 30 3.43 -4.98 -31.53
CA SER A 30 3.83 -4.50 -30.17
C SER A 30 3.05 -5.15 -29.02
N VAL A 31 1.81 -5.61 -29.21
CA VAL A 31 1.03 -6.22 -28.10
C VAL A 31 1.54 -7.61 -27.74
N ARG A 32 1.92 -8.43 -28.72
CA ARG A 32 2.43 -9.79 -28.46
C ARG A 32 3.78 -9.78 -27.73
N GLN A 33 4.60 -8.76 -27.94
CA GLN A 33 5.90 -8.59 -27.26
C GLN A 33 5.71 -8.02 -25.85
N LEU A 34 4.73 -7.14 -25.64
CA LEU A 34 4.29 -6.70 -24.32
C LEU A 34 3.62 -7.84 -23.52
N CYS A 35 2.88 -8.73 -24.19
CA CYS A 35 2.31 -9.94 -23.58
C CYS A 35 3.39 -10.98 -23.25
N LEU A 36 4.44 -11.14 -24.07
CA LEU A 36 5.58 -12.01 -23.75
C LEU A 36 6.44 -11.45 -22.62
N LEU A 37 6.55 -10.12 -22.50
CA LEU A 37 7.10 -9.47 -21.30
C LEU A 37 6.15 -9.67 -20.09
N ALA A 38 4.83 -9.60 -20.29
CA ALA A 38 3.83 -9.76 -19.25
C ALA A 38 3.70 -11.20 -18.71
N GLU A 39 3.85 -12.22 -19.57
CA GLU A 39 3.90 -13.64 -19.20
C GLU A 39 5.07 -13.95 -18.25
N ASP A 40 6.12 -13.13 -18.31
CA ASP A 40 7.32 -13.24 -17.50
C ASP A 40 7.39 -12.21 -16.36
N ILE A 41 6.51 -11.20 -16.34
CA ILE A 41 6.36 -10.26 -15.23
C ILE A 41 5.29 -10.84 -14.31
N GLU A 42 5.62 -11.90 -13.57
CA GLU A 42 4.96 -12.06 -12.30
C GLU A 42 5.25 -10.79 -11.47
N LEU A 43 4.33 -10.37 -10.60
CA LEU A 43 4.63 -9.39 -9.55
C LEU A 43 5.97 -9.71 -8.86
N ARG A 44 6.40 -10.98 -8.89
CA ARG A 44 7.73 -11.43 -8.49
C ARG A 44 8.90 -10.67 -9.11
N LYS A 45 8.97 -10.54 -10.44
CA LYS A 45 10.09 -9.85 -11.10
C LYS A 45 10.05 -8.33 -10.88
N LEU A 46 8.86 -7.75 -10.66
CA LEU A 46 8.70 -6.34 -10.26
C LEU A 46 9.20 -6.11 -8.84
N LEU A 47 8.88 -7.04 -7.94
CA LEU A 47 9.28 -7.03 -6.56
C LEU A 47 10.77 -7.31 -6.38
N GLU A 48 11.42 -8.03 -7.29
CA GLU A 48 12.87 -8.30 -7.27
C GLU A 48 13.75 -7.11 -7.70
N GLY A 49 13.17 -6.05 -8.28
CA GLY A 49 13.88 -4.79 -8.57
C GLY A 49 15.03 -4.86 -9.59
N ASN A 50 15.26 -5.99 -10.25
CA ASN A 50 16.49 -6.23 -11.02
C ASN A 50 16.56 -5.48 -12.37
N VAL A 51 15.43 -5.09 -12.97
CA VAL A 51 15.41 -4.48 -14.31
C VAL A 51 15.73 -2.98 -14.28
N PHE A 52 15.36 -2.29 -13.20
CA PHE A 52 15.47 -0.83 -13.08
C PHE A 52 16.31 -0.40 -11.89
N ARG A 53 17.20 -1.27 -11.41
CA ARG A 53 17.97 -1.13 -10.17
C ARG A 53 18.48 0.28 -9.90
N ASP A 54 19.23 0.84 -10.86
CA ASP A 54 19.91 2.15 -10.70
C ASP A 54 18.99 3.36 -10.96
N ARG A 55 17.75 3.13 -11.41
CA ARG A 55 16.81 4.21 -11.72
C ARG A 55 16.22 4.77 -10.44
N THR A 56 16.00 6.09 -10.43
CA THR A 56 15.31 6.75 -9.32
C THR A 56 13.88 6.23 -9.18
N SER A 57 13.56 5.68 -8.02
CA SER A 57 12.24 5.17 -7.66
C SER A 57 11.40 6.19 -6.90
N VAL A 58 12.04 7.00 -6.03
CA VAL A 58 11.40 7.97 -5.14
C VAL A 58 12.18 9.27 -5.09
N VAL A 59 11.46 10.38 -5.11
CA VAL A 59 11.94 11.71 -4.76
C VAL A 59 10.97 12.30 -3.74
N PHE A 60 11.47 12.81 -2.62
CA PHE A 60 10.66 13.46 -1.60
C PHE A 60 11.43 14.60 -0.91
N GLY A 61 10.87 15.82 -0.97
CA GLY A 61 11.57 17.01 -0.50
C GLY A 61 12.90 17.23 -1.21
N SER A 62 13.85 17.89 -0.53
CA SER A 62 15.22 18.12 -1.03
C SER A 62 16.22 17.04 -0.63
N SER A 63 15.89 16.20 0.36
CA SER A 63 16.84 15.27 0.98
C SER A 63 16.65 13.81 0.56
N VAL A 64 15.43 13.38 0.24
CA VAL A 64 15.16 11.97 -0.05
C VAL A 64 15.16 11.72 -1.55
N LYS A 65 16.10 10.88 -1.98
CA LYS A 65 16.16 10.31 -3.33
C LYS A 65 16.61 8.86 -3.24
N TYR A 66 15.76 7.95 -3.68
CA TYR A 66 16.05 6.52 -3.69
C TYR A 66 16.10 5.97 -5.11
N THR A 67 16.94 4.97 -5.31
CA THR A 67 16.89 4.08 -6.46
C THR A 67 15.93 2.92 -6.22
N TRP A 68 15.60 2.17 -7.27
CA TRP A 68 14.84 0.92 -7.11
C TRP A 68 15.62 -0.13 -6.31
N GLU A 69 16.95 -0.12 -6.34
CA GLU A 69 17.77 -0.95 -5.43
C GLU A 69 17.55 -0.59 -3.97
N ASP A 70 17.63 0.70 -3.65
CA ASP A 70 17.42 1.20 -2.29
C ASP A 70 16.01 0.83 -1.81
N THR A 71 15.01 1.05 -2.67
CA THR A 71 13.61 0.72 -2.37
C THR A 71 13.44 -0.78 -2.13
N HIS A 72 14.00 -1.62 -3.00
CA HIS A 72 13.96 -3.07 -2.83
C HIS A 72 14.60 -3.51 -1.50
N SER A 73 15.80 -3.02 -1.19
CA SER A 73 16.49 -3.35 0.06
C SER A 73 15.69 -2.91 1.28
N ARG A 74 15.12 -1.70 1.26
CA ARG A 74 14.26 -1.19 2.34
C ARG A 74 12.99 -2.03 2.49
N CYS A 75 12.35 -2.43 1.40
CA CYS A 75 11.18 -3.31 1.44
C CYS A 75 11.50 -4.70 2.02
N LEU A 76 12.64 -5.31 1.66
CA LEU A 76 13.07 -6.59 2.23
C LEU A 76 13.31 -6.50 3.74
N LYS A 77 14.00 -5.44 4.19
CA LYS A 77 14.24 -5.18 5.60
C LYS A 77 12.92 -4.98 6.36
N LEU A 78 12.01 -4.17 5.81
CA LEU A 78 10.71 -3.94 6.43
C LEU A 78 9.86 -5.21 6.48
N ALA A 79 9.83 -6.01 5.41
CA ALA A 79 9.15 -7.31 5.38
C ALA A 79 9.71 -8.28 6.44
N SER A 80 11.05 -8.32 6.59
CA SER A 80 11.72 -9.07 7.65
C SER A 80 11.29 -8.61 9.04
N ALA A 81 11.25 -7.29 9.27
CA ALA A 81 10.87 -6.73 10.56
C ALA A 81 9.41 -7.03 10.91
N LEU A 82 8.49 -6.93 9.94
CA LEU A 82 7.09 -7.32 10.13
C LEU A 82 6.97 -8.79 10.57
N VAL A 83 7.72 -9.69 9.93
CA VAL A 83 7.75 -11.11 10.32
C VAL A 83 8.32 -11.31 11.73
N GLN A 84 9.39 -10.60 12.09
CA GLN A 84 10.01 -10.66 13.42
C GLN A 84 9.08 -10.13 14.52
N LEU A 85 8.26 -9.11 14.21
CA LEU A 85 7.19 -8.61 15.09
C LEU A 85 6.02 -9.59 15.24
N GLY A 86 6.08 -10.75 14.58
CA GLY A 86 5.08 -11.80 14.70
C GLY A 86 3.85 -11.58 13.84
N ILE A 87 3.94 -10.79 12.76
CA ILE A 87 2.86 -10.64 11.77
C ILE A 87 2.82 -11.91 10.88
N PRO A 88 1.79 -12.77 11.01
CA PRO A 88 1.68 -13.99 10.22
C PRO A 88 1.18 -13.68 8.81
N ARG A 89 1.20 -14.71 7.95
CA ARG A 89 0.65 -14.66 6.60
C ARG A 89 -0.85 -14.34 6.65
N GLY A 90 -1.30 -13.42 5.82
CA GLY A 90 -2.69 -12.99 5.70
C GLY A 90 -3.15 -11.95 6.73
N ASP A 91 -2.34 -11.62 7.73
CA ASP A 91 -2.70 -10.60 8.70
C ASP A 91 -2.62 -9.19 8.10
N VAL A 92 -3.42 -8.28 8.66
CA VAL A 92 -3.57 -6.93 8.13
C VAL A 92 -2.55 -5.97 8.75
N VAL A 93 -1.86 -5.25 7.87
CA VAL A 93 -0.99 -4.12 8.19
C VAL A 93 -1.69 -2.83 7.76
N ALA A 94 -2.14 -2.04 8.73
CA ALA A 94 -2.85 -0.79 8.46
C ALA A 94 -1.87 0.38 8.27
N THR A 95 -2.31 1.42 7.55
CA THR A 95 -1.57 2.67 7.37
C THR A 95 -2.51 3.86 7.54
N LEU A 96 -2.05 4.91 8.20
CA LEU A 96 -2.67 6.22 8.26
C LEU A 96 -1.60 7.27 7.94
N ALA A 97 -1.34 7.49 6.64
CA ALA A 97 -0.28 8.38 6.19
C ALA A 97 -0.59 9.07 4.84
N PRO A 98 -0.01 10.25 4.59
CA PRO A 98 -0.11 10.96 3.30
C PRO A 98 0.84 10.35 2.25
N ASN A 99 1.07 11.03 1.12
CA ASN A 99 1.97 10.54 0.06
C ASN A 99 3.44 10.73 0.44
N VAL A 100 3.97 9.80 1.24
CA VAL A 100 5.35 9.78 1.75
C VAL A 100 6.08 8.52 1.29
N PRO A 101 7.43 8.51 1.26
CA PRO A 101 8.21 7.33 0.86
C PRO A 101 7.83 6.04 1.59
N ALA A 102 7.55 6.11 2.89
CA ALA A 102 7.11 4.96 3.68
C ALA A 102 5.84 4.29 3.15
N MET A 103 4.91 5.06 2.54
CA MET A 103 3.74 4.45 1.88
C MET A 103 4.18 3.56 0.74
N GLN A 104 5.05 4.05 -0.15
CA GLN A 104 5.57 3.25 -1.25
C GLN A 104 6.25 1.98 -0.75
N GLU A 105 7.07 2.06 0.30
CA GLU A 105 7.71 0.90 0.91
C GLU A 105 6.67 -0.12 1.41
N LEU A 106 5.62 0.32 2.10
CA LEU A 106 4.53 -0.55 2.59
C LEU A 106 3.77 -1.26 1.47
N TYR A 107 3.59 -0.62 0.31
CA TYR A 107 2.97 -1.24 -0.87
C TYR A 107 3.70 -2.47 -1.41
N PHE A 108 4.98 -2.64 -1.07
CA PHE A 108 5.77 -3.80 -1.47
C PHE A 108 6.16 -4.67 -0.26
N ALA A 109 6.62 -4.07 0.84
CA ALA A 109 7.08 -4.80 2.02
C ALA A 109 5.98 -5.67 2.67
N VAL A 110 4.74 -5.16 2.73
CA VAL A 110 3.61 -5.89 3.31
C VAL A 110 3.27 -7.13 2.47
N PRO A 111 3.08 -7.02 1.13
CA PRO A 111 2.99 -8.19 0.25
C PRO A 111 4.19 -9.12 0.31
N MET A 112 5.42 -8.60 0.44
CA MET A 112 6.63 -9.43 0.55
C MET A 112 6.66 -10.28 1.83
N ALA A 113 5.97 -9.83 2.89
CA ALA A 113 5.75 -10.60 4.11
C ALA A 113 4.52 -11.55 4.02
N GLU A 114 3.82 -11.57 2.87
CA GLU A 114 2.53 -12.23 2.64
C GLU A 114 1.43 -11.74 3.59
N ALA A 115 1.52 -10.47 4.00
CA ALA A 115 0.49 -9.77 4.75
C ALA A 115 -0.40 -8.95 3.81
N VAL A 116 -1.52 -8.44 4.33
CA VAL A 116 -2.50 -7.67 3.56
C VAL A 116 -2.42 -6.20 3.95
N LEU A 117 -2.15 -5.33 2.97
CA LEU A 117 -2.06 -3.89 3.21
C LEU A 117 -3.44 -3.26 3.38
N CYS A 118 -3.67 -2.48 4.43
CA CYS A 118 -4.88 -1.70 4.62
C CYS A 118 -4.57 -0.20 4.71
N THR A 119 -4.84 0.54 3.64
CA THR A 119 -4.59 1.99 3.63
C THR A 119 -5.84 2.75 4.03
N LEU A 120 -5.79 3.40 5.19
CA LEU A 120 -6.88 4.18 5.75
C LEU A 120 -6.84 5.63 5.25
N ASN A 121 -8.01 6.21 5.08
CA ASN A 121 -8.14 7.60 4.66
C ASN A 121 -7.83 8.53 5.84
N ILE A 122 -6.81 9.37 5.68
CA ILE A 122 -6.32 10.31 6.70
C ILE A 122 -7.31 11.43 7.05
N ARG A 123 -8.40 11.57 6.28
CA ARG A 123 -9.44 12.59 6.48
C ARG A 123 -10.65 12.06 7.27
N LEU A 124 -10.62 10.80 7.68
CA LEU A 124 -11.70 10.20 8.46
C LEU A 124 -11.63 10.66 9.91
N ASP A 125 -12.80 10.82 10.52
CA ASP A 125 -12.91 11.08 11.94
C ASP A 125 -12.40 9.90 12.76
N SER A 126 -11.86 10.22 13.93
CA SER A 126 -11.42 9.32 14.98
C SER A 126 -12.25 8.03 15.13
N SER A 127 -13.54 8.16 15.43
CA SER A 127 -14.43 7.01 15.67
C SER A 127 -14.51 6.06 14.49
N VAL A 128 -14.47 6.59 13.26
CA VAL A 128 -14.47 5.78 12.05
C VAL A 128 -13.17 4.99 11.92
N VAL A 129 -12.02 5.61 12.21
CA VAL A 129 -10.72 4.91 12.16
C VAL A 129 -10.71 3.72 13.14
N VAL A 130 -11.25 3.90 14.34
CA VAL A 130 -11.44 2.79 15.31
C VAL A 130 -12.27 1.67 14.71
N ASP A 131 -13.45 1.98 14.16
CA ASP A 131 -14.33 0.96 13.57
C ASP A 131 -13.66 0.20 12.40
N LEU A 132 -12.88 0.91 11.58
CA LEU A 132 -12.12 0.29 10.50
C LEU A 132 -10.99 -0.60 11.00
N LEU A 133 -10.27 -0.20 12.05
CA LEU A 133 -9.24 -1.03 12.67
C LEU A 133 -9.84 -2.28 13.33
N LYS A 134 -11.02 -2.16 13.96
CA LYS A 134 -11.77 -3.32 14.48
C LYS A 134 -12.18 -4.25 13.35
N ASN A 135 -12.77 -3.72 12.27
CA ASN A 135 -13.28 -4.53 11.18
C ASN A 135 -12.17 -5.21 10.36
N SER A 136 -11.03 -4.54 10.19
CA SER A 136 -9.88 -5.10 9.48
C SER A 136 -9.04 -6.05 10.33
N GLU A 137 -9.25 -6.08 11.65
CA GLU A 137 -8.47 -6.84 12.62
C GLU A 137 -6.95 -6.58 12.51
N ALA A 138 -6.56 -5.36 12.11
CA ALA A 138 -5.18 -4.97 11.89
C ALA A 138 -4.32 -5.29 13.11
N LYS A 139 -3.15 -5.91 12.90
CA LYS A 139 -2.19 -6.24 13.97
C LYS A 139 -1.17 -5.14 14.22
N ILE A 140 -0.95 -4.31 13.22
CA ILE A 140 0.02 -3.23 13.22
C ILE A 140 -0.53 -2.08 12.39
N ILE A 141 -0.25 -0.85 12.82
CA ILE A 141 -0.63 0.37 12.11
C ILE A 141 0.58 1.29 11.99
N PHE A 142 0.91 1.68 10.75
CA PHE A 142 1.88 2.71 10.45
C PHE A 142 1.17 4.06 10.41
N VAL A 143 1.64 5.03 11.19
CA VAL A 143 0.98 6.32 11.36
C VAL A 143 1.98 7.43 11.10
N ASP A 144 1.60 8.35 10.22
CA ASP A 144 2.35 9.56 10.00
C ASP A 144 2.38 10.44 11.26
N GLN A 145 3.55 11.02 11.56
CA GLN A 145 3.75 11.84 12.74
C GLN A 145 2.73 12.98 12.92
N GLN A 146 2.26 13.60 11.82
CA GLN A 146 1.24 14.65 11.90
C GLN A 146 -0.13 14.12 12.37
N LEU A 147 -0.35 12.81 12.29
CA LEU A 147 -1.59 12.12 12.64
C LEU A 147 -1.45 11.29 13.93
N LEU A 148 -0.28 11.34 14.58
CA LEU A 148 0.01 10.54 15.77
C LEU A 148 -0.97 10.80 16.90
N GLN A 149 -1.35 12.06 17.14
CA GLN A 149 -2.29 12.42 18.21
C GLN A 149 -3.67 11.80 17.99
N ILE A 150 -4.15 11.78 16.75
CA ILE A 150 -5.42 11.14 16.37
C ILE A 150 -5.30 9.63 16.62
N ALA A 151 -4.24 8.99 16.11
CA ALA A 151 -4.04 7.56 16.30
C ALA A 151 -3.91 7.15 17.77
N GLN A 152 -3.23 7.92 18.61
CA GLN A 152 -3.13 7.66 20.05
C GLN A 152 -4.49 7.78 20.76
N GLY A 153 -5.31 8.75 20.37
CA GLY A 153 -6.70 8.86 20.84
C GLY A 153 -7.49 7.60 20.53
N GLU A 154 -7.40 7.12 19.29
CA GLU A 154 -8.11 5.94 18.80
C GLU A 154 -7.64 4.64 19.47
N LEU A 155 -6.32 4.44 19.60
CA LEU A 155 -5.76 3.26 20.26
C LEU A 155 -6.12 3.23 21.74
N SER A 156 -6.25 4.39 22.38
CA SER A 156 -6.71 4.49 23.77
C SER A 156 -8.17 4.08 23.91
N LEU A 157 -9.02 4.41 22.93
CA LEU A 157 -10.42 3.96 22.88
C LEU A 157 -10.52 2.45 22.61
N LEU A 158 -9.72 1.93 21.68
CA LEU A 158 -9.62 0.49 21.40
C LEU A 158 -9.17 -0.30 22.63
N SER A 159 -8.21 0.21 23.40
CA SER A 159 -7.68 -0.45 24.60
C SER A 159 -8.72 -0.60 25.72
N LYS A 160 -9.80 0.19 25.71
CA LYS A 160 -10.92 0.03 26.66
C LYS A 160 -11.82 -1.14 26.30
N ASP A 161 -11.81 -1.58 25.05
CA ASP A 161 -12.56 -2.73 24.58
C ASP A 161 -11.78 -4.02 24.86
N LYS A 162 -12.18 -4.74 25.91
CA LYS A 162 -11.52 -5.99 26.33
C LYS A 162 -11.59 -7.12 25.31
N THR A 163 -12.39 -6.97 24.25
CA THR A 163 -12.54 -8.00 23.22
C THR A 163 -11.49 -7.90 22.11
N ILE A 164 -10.74 -6.79 22.05
CA ILE A 164 -9.82 -6.50 20.95
C ILE A 164 -8.44 -6.14 21.48
N LYS A 165 -7.40 -6.72 20.89
CA LYS A 165 -6.01 -6.31 21.12
C LYS A 165 -5.68 -5.12 20.20
N PRO A 166 -5.27 -3.96 20.73
CA PRO A 166 -4.86 -2.84 19.89
C PRO A 166 -3.68 -3.23 18.97
N PRO A 167 -3.63 -2.69 17.73
CA PRO A 167 -2.49 -2.92 16.85
C PRO A 167 -1.22 -2.29 17.42
N ILE A 168 -0.07 -2.87 17.06
CA ILE A 168 1.24 -2.26 17.30
C ILE A 168 1.30 -0.93 16.53
N LEU A 169 1.67 0.15 17.21
CA LEU A 169 1.81 1.47 16.59
C LEU A 169 3.25 1.66 16.08
N VAL A 170 3.38 1.97 14.80
CA VAL A 170 4.64 2.35 14.16
C VAL A 170 4.54 3.79 13.67
N LEU A 171 5.46 4.64 14.10
CA LEU A 171 5.56 6.03 13.68
C LEU A 171 6.33 6.15 12.36
N ILE A 172 5.77 6.90 11.41
CA ILE A 172 6.47 7.41 10.23
C ILE A 172 6.86 8.86 10.55
N PRO A 173 8.16 9.16 10.74
CA PRO A 173 8.61 10.49 11.13
C PRO A 173 8.39 11.52 10.00
N GLU A 174 8.19 12.78 10.37
CA GLU A 174 8.04 13.88 9.42
C GLU A 174 9.36 14.22 8.71
N SER A 175 10.48 14.08 9.44
CA SER A 175 11.86 14.24 8.99
C SER A 175 12.79 13.36 9.81
N GLU A 176 13.98 13.04 9.31
CA GLU A 176 15.00 12.25 10.05
C GLU A 176 15.38 12.86 11.41
N ASN A 177 15.14 14.17 11.62
CA ASN A 177 15.50 14.89 12.84
C ASN A 177 14.32 15.25 13.74
N SER A 178 13.09 14.87 13.39
CA SER A 178 11.90 15.19 14.18
C SER A 178 11.51 14.00 15.05
N VAL A 179 12.11 13.88 16.24
CA VAL A 179 11.60 12.97 17.28
C VAL A 179 10.51 13.71 18.05
N PRO A 180 9.22 13.33 17.95
CA PRO A 180 8.20 13.92 18.80
C PRO A 180 8.43 13.47 20.26
N PRO A 181 7.95 14.24 21.26
CA PRO A 181 7.93 13.76 22.64
C PRO A 181 6.99 12.55 22.71
N ILE A 182 7.58 11.35 22.68
CA ILE A 182 6.86 10.08 22.84
C ILE A 182 6.29 10.08 24.25
N ARG A 183 4.95 10.18 24.38
CA ARG A 183 4.29 9.88 25.65
C ARG A 183 4.51 8.40 25.93
N GLU A 184 5.10 8.09 27.09
CA GLU A 184 5.54 6.75 27.56
C GLU A 184 4.47 5.65 27.55
N THR A 185 3.22 5.95 27.17
CA THR A 185 2.07 5.06 27.28
C THR A 185 2.01 3.99 26.17
N TYR A 186 2.76 4.14 25.07
CA TYR A 186 2.80 3.19 23.97
C TYR A 186 4.24 2.83 23.60
N ASN A 187 4.52 1.53 23.40
CA ASN A 187 5.75 1.08 22.75
C ASN A 187 5.68 1.49 21.27
N ILE A 188 6.11 2.71 20.96
CA ILE A 188 6.13 3.24 19.60
C ILE A 188 7.40 2.72 18.93
N HIS A 189 7.23 1.93 17.87
CA HIS A 189 8.32 1.64 16.96
C HIS A 189 8.43 2.78 15.96
N GLU A 190 9.64 3.17 15.57
CA GLU A 190 9.83 4.08 14.43
C GLU A 190 10.14 3.27 13.18
N THR A 191 9.68 3.76 12.02
CA THR A 191 9.84 3.05 10.74
C THR A 191 11.32 2.77 10.42
N GLU A 192 12.21 3.74 10.64
CA GLU A 192 13.65 3.54 10.41
C GLU A 192 14.28 2.55 11.40
N ASN A 193 13.79 2.48 12.64
CA ASN A 193 14.25 1.47 13.61
C ASN A 193 13.82 0.06 13.21
N LEU A 194 12.61 -0.11 12.65
CA LEU A 194 12.19 -1.39 12.08
C LEU A 194 13.01 -1.78 10.85
N LEU A 195 13.30 -0.82 9.98
CA LEU A 195 14.18 -1.05 8.84
C LEU A 195 15.59 -1.47 9.29
N ALA A 196 16.12 -0.86 10.35
CA ALA A 196 17.43 -1.21 10.90
C ALA A 196 17.47 -2.61 11.52
N SER A 197 16.36 -3.08 12.12
CA SER A 197 16.27 -4.44 12.69
C SER A 197 16.03 -5.53 11.63
N GLY A 198 15.58 -5.14 10.43
CA GLY A 198 15.28 -6.03 9.33
C GLY A 198 16.52 -6.63 8.65
N SER A 199 16.41 -7.87 8.18
CA SER A 199 17.45 -8.52 7.38
C SER A 199 17.34 -8.14 5.91
N SER A 200 18.46 -7.78 5.27
CA SER A 200 18.55 -7.58 3.82
C SER A 200 18.42 -8.87 3.02
N ASN A 201 18.64 -10.03 3.65
CA ASN A 201 18.61 -11.35 2.99
C ASN A 201 17.26 -12.05 3.21
N PHE A 202 16.20 -11.30 3.52
CA PHE A 202 14.88 -11.85 3.73
C PHE A 202 14.37 -12.56 2.48
N THR A 203 13.94 -13.81 2.63
CA THR A 203 13.29 -14.53 1.55
C THR A 203 11.82 -14.10 1.46
N ILE A 204 11.47 -13.45 0.36
CA ILE A 204 10.10 -13.01 0.08
C ILE A 204 9.13 -14.18 0.24
N ARG A 205 8.04 -13.94 0.97
CA ARG A 205 6.93 -14.88 1.12
C ARG A 205 5.90 -14.61 0.03
N TRP A 206 5.91 -15.47 -0.97
CA TRP A 206 5.01 -15.35 -2.11
C TRP A 206 3.60 -15.86 -1.80
N PRO A 207 2.55 -15.25 -2.41
CA PRO A 207 1.21 -15.79 -2.31
C PRO A 207 1.16 -17.19 -2.91
N LYS A 208 0.27 -18.03 -2.38
CA LYS A 208 0.02 -19.38 -2.90
C LYS A 208 -0.68 -19.34 -4.23
N THR A 209 -1.59 -18.39 -4.41
CA THR A 209 -2.34 -18.18 -5.65
C THR A 209 -2.43 -16.71 -5.98
N GLU A 210 -2.59 -16.38 -7.27
CA GLU A 210 -2.85 -15.00 -7.71
C GLU A 210 -4.18 -14.43 -7.20
N MET A 211 -5.04 -15.29 -6.63
CA MET A 211 -6.33 -14.92 -6.03
C MET A 211 -6.20 -14.57 -4.54
N ASP A 212 -5.03 -14.76 -3.93
CA ASP A 212 -4.78 -14.38 -2.55
C ASP A 212 -4.87 -12.85 -2.38
N PRO A 213 -5.28 -12.35 -1.21
CA PRO A 213 -5.41 -10.92 -0.96
C PRO A 213 -4.05 -10.22 -0.93
N ILE A 214 -3.96 -9.05 -1.56
CA ILE A 214 -2.77 -8.17 -1.52
C ILE A 214 -3.05 -6.90 -0.70
N SER A 215 -4.28 -6.40 -0.73
CA SER A 215 -4.70 -5.23 0.04
C SER A 215 -6.20 -5.22 0.31
N VAL A 216 -6.61 -4.41 1.29
CA VAL A 216 -8.01 -4.11 1.60
C VAL A 216 -8.19 -2.60 1.76
N ASN A 217 -9.20 -2.05 1.09
CA ASN A 217 -9.56 -0.63 1.18
C ASN A 217 -11.00 -0.50 1.68
N TYR A 218 -11.29 0.60 2.37
CA TYR A 218 -12.64 0.89 2.83
C TYR A 218 -13.28 1.98 2.01
N THR A 219 -14.53 1.77 1.64
CA THR A 219 -15.35 2.77 0.94
C THR A 219 -16.54 3.18 1.81
N SER A 220 -16.82 4.48 1.83
CA SER A 220 -18.02 5.01 2.45
C SER A 220 -19.22 4.68 1.55
N GLY A 221 -20.11 3.82 2.03
CA GLY A 221 -21.42 3.64 1.39
C GLY A 221 -22.35 4.79 1.74
N THR A 222 -23.36 5.05 0.92
CA THR A 222 -24.36 6.11 1.17
C THR A 222 -25.39 5.75 2.25
N THR A 223 -25.46 4.47 2.65
CA THR A 223 -26.56 3.95 3.48
C THR A 223 -26.15 2.90 4.53
N SER A 224 -24.87 2.54 4.65
CA SER A 224 -24.42 1.46 5.55
C SER A 224 -23.02 1.74 6.12
N PRO A 225 -22.58 1.04 7.19
CA PRO A 225 -21.19 1.06 7.64
C PRO A 225 -20.21 0.77 6.49
N PHE A 226 -18.97 1.28 6.65
CA PHE A 226 -17.90 1.15 5.68
C PHE A 226 -17.74 -0.29 5.20
N LYS A 227 -17.57 -0.45 3.88
CA LYS A 227 -17.41 -1.77 3.25
C LYS A 227 -15.95 -1.98 2.88
N GLY A 228 -15.40 -3.10 3.34
CA GLY A 228 -14.09 -3.58 2.93
C GLY A 228 -14.12 -4.11 1.50
N LEU A 229 -13.24 -3.58 0.66
CA LEU A 229 -12.97 -4.02 -0.70
C LEU A 229 -11.60 -4.69 -0.71
N VAL A 230 -11.58 -6.01 -0.92
CA VAL A 230 -10.35 -6.79 -0.96
C VAL A 230 -9.84 -6.90 -2.39
N TYR A 231 -8.59 -6.49 -2.60
CA TYR A 231 -7.86 -6.68 -3.84
C TYR A 231 -7.06 -7.99 -3.75
N ASN A 232 -7.01 -8.73 -4.85
CA ASN A 232 -6.08 -9.86 -5.01
C ASN A 232 -4.96 -9.50 -5.98
N TYR A 233 -3.89 -10.30 -5.98
CA TYR A 233 -2.71 -10.10 -6.82
C TYR A 233 -3.08 -10.01 -8.31
N ARG A 234 -3.94 -10.89 -8.82
CA ARG A 234 -4.41 -10.89 -10.21
C ARG A 234 -5.13 -9.59 -10.58
N GLY A 235 -6.04 -9.14 -9.72
CA GLY A 235 -6.82 -7.92 -9.92
C GLY A 235 -5.93 -6.68 -9.92
N ALA A 236 -4.98 -6.60 -9.00
CA ALA A 236 -3.98 -5.53 -8.98
C ALA A 236 -3.13 -5.54 -10.25
N TYR A 237 -2.64 -6.72 -10.66
CA TYR A 237 -1.83 -6.88 -11.86
C TYR A 237 -2.57 -6.48 -13.15
N LEU A 238 -3.80 -6.95 -13.34
CA LEU A 238 -4.62 -6.58 -14.49
C LEU A 238 -4.94 -5.08 -14.49
N ASN A 239 -5.15 -4.48 -13.32
CA ASN A 239 -5.38 -3.04 -13.22
C ASN A 239 -4.13 -2.24 -13.60
N ILE A 240 -2.93 -2.69 -13.20
CA ILE A 240 -1.66 -2.07 -13.62
C ILE A 240 -1.54 -2.01 -15.15
N ILE A 241 -1.78 -3.13 -15.83
CA ILE A 241 -1.73 -3.20 -17.30
C ILE A 241 -2.75 -2.26 -17.92
N ALA A 242 -4.00 -2.29 -17.42
CA ALA A 242 -5.06 -1.42 -17.90
C ALA A 242 -4.72 0.06 -17.73
N THR A 243 -4.15 0.44 -16.58
CA THR A 243 -3.73 1.82 -16.29
C THR A 243 -2.70 2.32 -17.29
N PHE A 244 -1.67 1.51 -17.63
CA PHE A 244 -0.66 1.93 -18.61
C PHE A 244 -1.25 2.23 -19.97
N ILE A 245 -2.16 1.35 -20.43
CA ILE A 245 -2.81 1.47 -21.73
C ILE A 245 -3.70 2.71 -21.75
N VAL A 246 -4.57 2.86 -20.75
CA VAL A 246 -5.56 3.96 -20.71
C VAL A 246 -4.88 5.32 -20.52
N CYS A 247 -3.84 5.40 -19.71
CA CYS A 247 -3.11 6.65 -19.48
C CYS A 247 -2.04 6.93 -20.54
N GLY A 248 -1.80 6.02 -21.48
CA GLY A 248 -0.73 6.17 -22.48
C GLY A 248 0.66 6.32 -21.85
N MET A 249 0.91 5.65 -20.73
CA MET A 249 2.16 5.79 -19.98
C MET A 249 3.31 5.12 -20.75
N GLY A 250 4.25 5.93 -21.21
CA GLY A 250 5.52 5.45 -21.75
C GLY A 250 6.40 4.80 -20.68
N PRO A 251 7.49 4.13 -21.08
CA PRO A 251 8.44 3.56 -20.12
C PRO A 251 9.08 4.66 -19.29
N MET A 252 9.49 4.31 -18.06
CA MET A 252 10.27 5.17 -17.18
C MET A 252 9.61 6.55 -16.86
N PRO A 253 8.29 6.61 -16.62
CA PRO A 253 7.61 7.89 -16.40
C PRO A 253 8.05 8.55 -15.10
N THR A 254 7.86 9.87 -14.99
CA THR A 254 7.95 10.60 -13.72
C THR A 254 6.55 10.97 -13.29
N TYR A 255 6.11 10.47 -12.13
CA TYR A 255 4.75 10.66 -11.63
C TYR A 255 4.75 11.52 -10.36
N LEU A 256 4.00 12.61 -10.38
CA LEU A 256 3.80 13.49 -9.23
C LEU A 256 2.57 13.05 -8.44
N TRP A 257 2.76 12.69 -7.17
CA TRP A 257 1.70 12.20 -6.31
C TRP A 257 0.81 13.32 -5.77
N THR A 258 -0.18 13.72 -6.57
CA THR A 258 -1.26 14.63 -6.16
C THR A 258 -2.50 13.88 -5.68
N VAL A 259 -2.74 12.68 -6.18
CA VAL A 259 -3.78 11.77 -5.70
C VAL A 259 -3.29 11.07 -4.43
N PRO A 260 -4.11 10.91 -3.37
CA PRO A 260 -3.68 10.20 -2.17
C PRO A 260 -3.39 8.71 -2.45
N MET A 261 -2.25 8.21 -1.99
CA MET A 261 -1.84 6.82 -2.12
C MET A 261 -2.82 5.87 -1.44
N PHE A 262 -3.48 6.28 -0.35
CA PHE A 262 -4.51 5.47 0.30
C PHE A 262 -5.83 5.35 -0.50
N HIS A 263 -6.05 6.20 -1.51
CA HIS A 263 -7.31 6.24 -2.25
C HIS A 263 -7.32 5.22 -3.38
N GLY A 264 -7.98 4.08 -3.17
CA GLY A 264 -8.04 2.99 -4.14
C GLY A 264 -6.64 2.47 -4.50
N ASN A 265 -5.75 2.41 -3.51
CA ASN A 265 -4.33 2.07 -3.67
C ASN A 265 -3.55 2.99 -4.62
N GLY A 266 -3.85 4.28 -4.61
CA GLY A 266 -3.31 5.24 -5.56
C GLY A 266 -3.67 4.85 -7.00
N TRP A 267 -4.86 4.26 -7.18
CA TRP A 267 -5.31 3.62 -8.42
C TRP A 267 -4.35 2.56 -8.97
N CYS A 268 -3.60 1.89 -8.08
CA CYS A 268 -2.52 0.96 -8.36
C CYS A 268 -1.28 1.57 -9.04
N PHE A 269 -1.17 2.90 -9.13
CA PHE A 269 -0.03 3.56 -9.78
C PHE A 269 1.29 3.23 -9.10
N LEU A 270 1.35 2.96 -7.79
CA LEU A 270 2.62 2.60 -7.14
C LEU A 270 3.25 1.33 -7.72
N TRP A 271 2.45 0.27 -7.85
CA TRP A 271 2.90 -0.96 -8.52
C TRP A 271 3.14 -0.74 -10.01
N ALA A 272 2.35 0.13 -10.63
CA ALA A 272 2.50 0.50 -12.03
C ALA A 272 3.84 1.22 -12.30
N MET A 273 4.22 2.15 -11.44
CA MET A 273 5.49 2.88 -11.52
C MET A 273 6.69 1.94 -11.37
N ALA A 274 6.59 0.91 -10.51
CA ALA A 274 7.60 -0.14 -10.45
C ALA A 274 7.72 -0.93 -11.77
N ALA A 275 6.58 -1.33 -12.34
CA ALA A 275 6.55 -2.06 -13.60
C ALA A 275 7.17 -1.32 -14.79
N LEU A 276 7.11 0.01 -14.79
CA LEU A 276 7.69 0.83 -15.85
C LEU A 276 9.08 1.41 -15.52
N GLY A 277 9.63 1.16 -14.32
CA GLY A 277 10.88 1.79 -13.89
C GLY A 277 10.78 3.31 -13.74
N GLY A 278 9.58 3.77 -13.39
CA GLY A 278 9.28 5.18 -13.23
C GLY A 278 9.72 5.75 -11.88
N THR A 279 9.68 7.08 -11.78
CA THR A 279 10.04 7.84 -10.59
C THR A 279 8.80 8.39 -9.91
N ASN A 280 8.64 8.11 -8.62
CA ASN A 280 7.57 8.62 -7.78
C ASN A 280 8.03 9.91 -7.09
N VAL A 281 7.43 11.04 -7.44
CA VAL A 281 7.66 12.32 -6.76
C VAL A 281 6.57 12.48 -5.70
N CYS A 282 6.93 12.24 -4.45
CA CYS A 282 6.02 12.24 -3.31
C CYS A 282 5.78 13.67 -2.79
N LEU A 283 4.54 13.95 -2.39
CA LEU A 283 4.14 15.23 -1.80
C LEU A 283 3.29 14.98 -0.57
N ARG A 284 3.78 15.40 0.60
CA ARG A 284 3.01 15.32 1.85
C ARG A 284 1.73 16.15 1.77
N HIS A 285 1.83 17.34 1.20
CA HIS A 285 0.71 18.26 1.00
C HIS A 285 0.63 18.70 -0.46
N VAL A 286 -0.60 18.82 -0.96
CA VAL A 286 -0.87 19.34 -2.30
C VAL A 286 -1.39 20.76 -2.15
N PHE A 287 -0.56 21.74 -2.50
CA PHE A 287 -0.95 23.15 -2.52
C PHE A 287 -1.04 23.63 -3.98
N GLY A 288 -2.11 24.33 -4.31
CA GLY A 288 -2.17 25.11 -5.54
C GLY A 288 -1.32 26.38 -5.43
N LYS A 289 -0.89 26.92 -6.57
CA LYS A 289 -0.28 28.26 -6.61
C LYS A 289 -1.35 29.26 -6.14
N LYS A 290 -1.11 29.95 -5.02
CA LYS A 290 -1.93 31.13 -4.67
C LYS A 290 -1.64 32.20 -5.72
N TYR A 291 -2.58 32.41 -6.62
CA TYR A 291 -2.57 33.62 -7.45
C TYR A 291 -2.91 34.78 -6.50
N ILE A 292 -1.92 35.61 -6.21
CA ILE A 292 -2.08 36.91 -5.54
C ILE A 292 -2.36 37.93 -6.64
#